data_AF-A0A8S9LIP5-F1
#
_entry.id   AF-A0A8S9LIP5-F1
#
_cell.length_a   1.000
_cell.length_b   1.000
_cell.length_c   1.000
_cell.angle_alpha   90.00
_cell.angle_beta   90.00
_cell.angle_gamma   90.00
#
_symmetry.space_group_name_H-M   'P 1'
#
loop_
_entity.id
_entity.type
_entity.pdbx_description
1 polymer ?
#
loop_
_entity_poly.entity_id
_entity_poly.type
_entity_poly.pdbx_seq_one_letter_code
_entity_poly.pdbx_strand_id
1 'polypeptide(L)' 'MTGKKNCKAEMLSLLKIRLSCCEEDEERRMEMKDAVEKIDRLREGQDLDGDFAASTHKVFASRLMDDDDFGLAMNR' A
#
# COMPACT_ATOMS: atom_id res chain seq x y z
N MET A 1 -4.88 -23.13 2.82
CA MET A 1 -5.38 -21.74 2.88
C MET A 1 -4.93 -21.10 4.18
N THR A 2 -3.66 -20.68 4.24
CA THR A 2 -3.07 -20.03 5.42
C THR A 2 -3.18 -18.50 5.33
N GLY A 3 -4.14 -18.00 4.54
CA GLY A 3 -4.26 -16.58 4.19
C GLY A 3 -5.42 -15.90 4.89
N LYS A 4 -5.24 -15.49 6.14
CA LYS A 4 -6.07 -14.45 6.77
C LYS A 4 -5.51 -13.93 8.08
N LYS A 5 -4.19 -13.79 8.18
CA LYS A 5 -3.62 -13.14 9.36
C LYS A 5 -3.50 -11.66 8.98
N ASN A 6 -4.24 -10.80 9.69
CA ASN A 6 -4.05 -9.34 9.79
C ASN A 6 -4.36 -8.36 8.63
N CYS A 7 -5.09 -8.73 7.56
CA CYS A 7 -5.44 -7.77 6.48
C CYS A 7 -6.07 -6.44 6.98
N LYS A 8 -6.90 -6.47 8.04
CA LYS A 8 -7.47 -5.26 8.65
C LYS A 8 -6.42 -4.38 9.31
N ALA A 9 -5.45 -4.99 10.00
CA ALA A 9 -4.38 -4.26 10.67
C ALA A 9 -3.40 -3.65 9.66
N GLU A 10 -3.12 -4.37 8.57
CA GLU A 10 -2.30 -3.88 7.45
C GLU A 10 -2.97 -2.69 6.75
N MET A 11 -4.27 -2.79 6.48
CA MET A 11 -5.03 -1.66 5.92
C MET A 11 -4.95 -0.43 6.83
N LEU A 12 -5.10 -0.61 8.15
CA LEU A 12 -4.91 0.46 9.13
C LEU A 12 -3.50 1.06 9.11
N SER A 13 -2.46 0.24 8.92
CA SER A 13 -1.09 0.72 8.80
C SER A 13 -0.87 1.53 7.52
N LEU A 14 -1.40 1.08 6.39
CA LEU A 14 -1.33 1.82 5.12
C LEU A 14 -2.06 3.17 5.20
N LEU A 15 -3.23 3.20 5.87
CA LEU A 15 -3.96 4.44 6.11
C LEU A 15 -3.17 5.42 6.97
N LYS A 16 -2.46 4.95 8.00
CA LYS A 16 -1.57 5.81 8.81
C LYS A 16 -0.44 6.40 7.99
N ILE A 17 0.22 5.58 7.15
CA ILE A 17 1.28 6.07 6.25
C ILE A 17 0.72 7.14 5.33
N ARG A 18 -0.44 6.89 4.71
CA ARG A 18 -1.11 7.85 3.85
C ARG A 18 -1.40 9.17 4.55
N LEU A 19 -1.97 9.13 5.76
CA LEU A 19 -2.27 10.33 6.54
C LEU A 19 -1.00 11.15 6.79
N SER A 20 0.10 10.50 7.18
CA SER A 20 1.38 11.19 7.37
C SER A 20 2.02 11.73 6.08
N CYS A 21 1.76 11.11 4.92
CA CYS A 21 2.20 11.63 3.62
C CYS A 21 1.34 12.80 3.11
N CYS A 22 0.09 12.89 3.56
CA CYS A 22 -0.85 13.94 3.18
C CYS A 22 -0.97 15.05 4.24
N GLU A 23 -0.06 15.11 5.22
CA GLU A 23 -0.07 16.18 6.21
C GLU A 23 0.06 17.55 5.55
N GLU A 24 -0.73 18.52 6.01
CA GLU A 24 -0.75 19.88 5.49
C GLU A 24 0.58 20.60 5.80
N ASP A 25 1.12 20.35 6.99
CA ASP A 25 2.40 20.87 7.46
C ASP A 25 3.56 20.11 6.80
N GLU A 26 4.34 20.82 5.96
CA GLU A 26 5.46 20.26 5.22
C GLU A 26 6.58 19.74 6.14
N GLU A 27 6.78 20.36 7.32
CA GLU A 27 7.82 19.92 8.27
C GLU A 27 7.43 18.62 8.98
N ARG A 28 6.13 18.32 9.07
CA ARG A 28 5.60 17.08 9.66
C ARG A 28 5.33 15.99 8.65
N ARG A 29 5.25 16.36 7.36
CA ARG A 29 4.98 15.42 6.28
C ARG A 29 6.09 14.38 6.20
N MET A 30 5.69 13.12 6.17
CA MET A 30 6.64 12.01 6.07
C MET A 30 7.40 12.06 4.74
N GLU A 31 8.72 11.86 4.79
CA GLU A 31 9.54 11.74 3.58
C GLU A 31 9.13 10.53 2.75
N MET A 32 9.19 10.67 1.42
CA MET A 32 8.79 9.60 0.50
C MET A 32 9.62 8.33 0.67
N LYS A 33 10.91 8.46 1.03
CA LYS A 33 11.79 7.32 1.29
C LYS A 33 11.30 6.49 2.48
N ASP A 34 10.95 7.15 3.58
CA ASP A 34 10.42 6.51 4.78
C ASP A 34 9.06 5.85 4.54
N ALA A 35 8.23 6.46 3.70
CA ALA A 35 6.94 5.90 3.31
C ALA A 35 7.11 4.59 2.53
N VAL A 36 8.03 4.57 1.55
CA VAL A 36 8.36 3.36 0.78
C VAL A 36 8.92 2.27 1.69
N GLU A 37 9.86 2.61 2.57
CA GLU A 37 10.45 1.65 3.52
C GLU A 37 9.37 1.02 4.42
N LYS A 38 8.43 1.81 4.94
CA LYS A 38 7.32 1.30 5.77
C LYS A 38 6.36 0.41 4.98
N ILE A 39 6.11 0.72 3.71
CA ILE A 39 5.27 -0.10 2.83
C ILE A 39 5.95 -1.44 2.53
N ASP A 40 7.25 -1.44 2.23
CA ASP A 40 7.99 -2.68 1.95
C ASP A 40 8.06 -3.59 3.18
N ARG A 41 8.26 -3.04 4.38
CA ARG A 41 8.17 -3.81 5.64
C ARG A 41 6.80 -4.46 5.85
N LEU A 42 5.71 -3.83 5.40
CA LEU A 42 4.36 -4.41 5.45
C LEU A 42 4.14 -5.51 4.39
N ARG A 43 4.92 -5.48 3.29
CA ARG A 43 4.90 -6.49 2.22
C ARG A 43 5.74 -7.71 2.59
N GLU A 44 6.95 -7.52 3.12
CA GLU A 44 7.87 -8.59 3.51
C GLU A 44 7.29 -9.51 4.61
N GLY A 45 6.40 -8.99 5.46
CA GLY A 45 5.64 -9.79 6.42
C GLY A 45 4.72 -10.86 5.78
N GLN A 46 4.56 -10.83 4.46
CA GLN A 46 3.73 -11.75 3.67
C GLN A 46 4.59 -12.81 2.94
N ASP A 47 5.91 -12.61 2.80
CA ASP A 47 6.79 -13.39 1.91
C ASP A 47 7.39 -14.66 2.54
N LEU A 48 7.03 -15.01 3.78
CA LEU A 48 7.44 -16.29 4.39
C LEU A 48 6.70 -17.52 3.85
N ASP A 49 5.80 -17.36 2.87
CA ASP A 49 5.11 -18.49 2.22
C ASP A 49 5.00 -18.28 0.69
N GLY A 50 6.11 -18.53 -0.01
CA GLY A 50 6.12 -19.04 -1.39
C GLY A 50 5.66 -18.14 -2.55
N ASP A 51 6.58 -17.89 -3.48
CA ASP A 51 6.30 -17.70 -4.92
C ASP A 51 5.75 -16.36 -5.47
N PHE A 52 5.62 -15.28 -4.69
CA PHE A 52 5.04 -14.03 -5.23
C PHE A 52 6.02 -13.09 -5.98
N ALA A 53 7.32 -13.27 -5.82
CA ALA A 53 8.33 -12.43 -6.50
C ALA A 53 8.36 -12.63 -8.03
N ALA A 54 7.91 -13.77 -8.55
CA ALA A 54 7.92 -14.06 -9.98
C ALA A 54 6.71 -13.47 -10.76
N SER A 55 5.61 -13.14 -10.07
CA SER A 55 4.36 -12.71 -10.73
C SER A 55 4.16 -11.19 -10.79
N THR A 56 4.81 -10.43 -9.89
CA THR A 56 4.62 -8.97 -9.82
C THR A 56 5.07 -8.25 -11.10
N HIS A 57 6.09 -8.74 -11.81
CA HIS A 57 6.51 -8.17 -13.10
C HIS A 57 5.54 -8.51 -14.26
N LYS A 58 4.59 -9.42 -14.05
CA LYS A 58 3.57 -9.79 -15.06
C LYS A 58 2.24 -9.06 -14.85
N VAL A 59 1.93 -8.61 -13.63
CA VAL A 59 0.62 -7.99 -13.29
C VAL A 59 0.56 -6.51 -13.67
N PHE A 60 1.66 -5.77 -13.64
CA PHE A 60 1.69 -4.37 -14.14
C PHE A 60 1.26 -4.27 -15.62
N ALA A 61 1.44 -5.34 -16.40
CA ALA A 61 1.03 -5.38 -17.80
C ALA A 61 -0.45 -5.78 -18.02
N SER A 62 -1.22 -6.15 -16.99
CA SER A 62 -2.52 -6.82 -17.18
C SER A 62 -3.70 -6.30 -16.36
N ARG A 63 -3.58 -5.20 -15.60
CA ARG A 63 -4.71 -4.60 -14.83
C ARG A 63 -4.96 -3.11 -15.06
N LEU A 64 -4.72 -2.62 -16.27
CA LEU A 64 -5.72 -1.68 -16.83
C LEU A 64 -7.02 -2.51 -16.97
N MET A 65 -8.19 -1.94 -16.67
CA MET A 65 -9.52 -2.59 -16.54
C MET A 65 -9.69 -3.26 -15.15
N ASP A 66 -10.64 -2.91 -14.27
CA ASP A 66 -12.03 -2.45 -14.42
C ASP A 66 -12.48 -1.70 -13.14
N ASP A 67 -13.60 -0.98 -13.24
CA ASP A 67 -14.19 0.01 -12.32
C ASP A 67 -14.45 -0.44 -10.86
N ASP A 68 -13.83 0.26 -9.90
CA ASP A 68 -14.39 0.45 -8.54
C ASP A 68 -14.13 1.90 -8.11
N ASP A 69 -15.22 2.67 -8.14
CA ASP A 69 -15.35 4.07 -7.74
C ASP A 69 -14.93 4.29 -6.27
N PHE A 70 -13.69 4.69 -6.04
CA PHE A 70 -13.29 5.47 -4.87
C PHE A 70 -12.80 6.83 -5.34
N GLY A 71 -13.72 7.59 -5.96
CA GLY A 71 -13.53 9.00 -6.24
C GLY A 71 -13.32 9.78 -4.95
N LEU A 72 -12.06 9.99 -4.57
CA LEU A 72 -11.71 11.14 -3.73
C LEU A 72 -11.78 12.37 -4.61
N ALA A 73 -13.01 12.85 -4.82
CA ALA A 73 -13.26 14.16 -5.37
C ALA A 73 -12.70 15.19 -4.38
N MET A 74 -11.44 15.58 -4.54
CA MET A 74 -10.96 16.86 -4.04
C MET A 74 -11.68 17.93 -4.87
N ASN A 75 -12.84 18.37 -4.39
CA ASN A 75 -13.42 19.63 -4.83
C ASN A 75 -12.45 20.75 -4.44
N ARG A 76 -11.85 21.39 -5.44
CA ARG A 76 -11.14 22.65 -5.32
C ARG A 76 -11.90 23.72 -6.10
#